data_AF-A0A821D1Y1-F1
#
_entry.id   AF-A0A821D1Y1-F1
#
_cell.length_a   1.000
_cell.length_b   1.000
_cell.length_c   1.000
_cell.angle_alpha   90.00
_cell.angle_beta   90.00
_cell.angle_gamma   90.00
#
_symmetry.space_group_name_H-M   'P 1'
#
loop_
_entity.id
_entity.type
_entity.pdbx_description
1 polymer ?
#
loop_
_entity_poly.entity_id
_entity_poly.type
_entity_poly.pdbx_seq_one_letter_code
_entity_poly.pdbx_strand_id
1 'polypeptide(L)'
;MSQPCAVSTCKRISRTLCYGCNQNFCREHMIEHDLSLNSQLNPLSDEINALGERLKSINLENAIGDSHEKLKKWRVDCYKTIDDLFEQKCQELDRCIAKKMEKQHEKISCIRVKMSELIQEQEATHKDIDSLKSTLRDLEREMSKIEQTSFQIEIKSLIIDDSLIHIEDSDINRFDLSSISPLYKTINYTRENWAPLACNNRYLLIHQEPNLCLVDRNLTIIKQNSWIYGTIYDMCWSSALNGF
;
A
#
# COMPACT_ATOMS: atom_id res chain seq x y z
N MET A 1 -34.74 42.17 35.47
CA MET A 1 -35.18 42.99 34.32
C MET A 1 -35.54 42.04 33.19
N SER A 2 -36.74 42.17 32.62
CA SER A 2 -37.25 41.27 31.59
C SER A 2 -36.72 41.69 30.22
N GLN A 3 -36.05 40.81 29.48
CA GLN A 3 -35.48 41.13 28.17
C GLN A 3 -36.53 40.98 27.05
N PRO A 4 -36.44 41.77 25.96
CA PRO A 4 -37.27 41.58 24.78
C PRO A 4 -36.90 40.28 24.05
N CYS A 5 -37.87 39.73 23.31
CA CYS A 5 -37.61 38.64 22.38
C CYS A 5 -36.61 39.09 21.28
N ALA A 6 -35.71 38.20 20.88
CA ALA A 6 -34.64 38.46 19.89
C ALA A 6 -35.18 38.72 18.48
N VAL A 7 -36.40 38.25 18.20
CA VAL A 7 -37.13 38.58 16.97
C VAL A 7 -37.61 40.04 17.06
N SER A 8 -37.02 40.91 16.23
CA SER A 8 -37.23 42.37 16.26
C SER A 8 -38.69 42.80 16.05
N THR A 9 -39.49 41.99 15.37
CA THR A 9 -40.93 42.21 15.15
C THR A 9 -41.82 41.74 16.31
N CYS A 10 -41.25 41.03 17.30
CA CYS A 10 -41.98 40.47 18.42
C CYS A 10 -42.04 41.42 19.61
N LYS A 11 -43.25 41.87 19.97
CA LYS A 11 -43.48 42.72 21.16
C LYS A 11 -43.51 41.96 22.49
N ARG A 12 -43.34 40.63 22.47
CA ARG A 12 -43.46 39.79 23.66
C ARG A 12 -42.15 39.78 24.45
N ILE A 13 -42.30 39.74 25.77
CA ILE A 13 -41.18 39.57 26.70
C ILE A 13 -40.62 38.15 26.56
N SER A 14 -39.30 38.02 26.58
CA SER A 14 -38.64 36.72 26.54
C SER A 14 -39.01 35.88 27.77
N ARG A 15 -39.28 34.59 27.55
CA ARG A 15 -39.52 33.62 28.63
C ARG A 15 -38.40 32.60 28.76
N THR A 16 -37.59 32.44 27.72
CA THR A 16 -36.55 31.42 27.63
C THR A 16 -35.32 32.00 26.95
N LEU A 17 -34.13 31.63 27.43
CA LEU A 17 -32.85 31.91 26.77
C LEU A 17 -32.42 30.65 26.00
N CYS A 18 -32.16 30.78 24.71
CA CYS A 18 -31.45 29.73 23.98
C CYS A 18 -29.97 29.81 24.34
N TYR A 19 -29.46 28.79 25.03
CA TYR A 19 -28.07 28.76 25.45
C TYR A 19 -27.08 28.51 24.31
N GLY A 20 -27.52 27.91 23.19
CA GLY A 20 -26.68 27.71 22.01
C GLY A 20 -26.40 29.02 21.26
N CYS A 21 -27.44 29.84 21.08
CA CYS A 21 -27.34 31.10 20.34
C CYS A 21 -27.15 32.34 21.23
N ASN A 22 -27.23 32.17 22.56
CA ASN A 22 -27.23 33.25 23.56
C ASN A 22 -28.29 34.34 23.29
N GLN A 23 -29.47 33.92 22.80
CA GLN A 23 -30.56 34.80 22.41
C GLN A 23 -31.83 34.52 23.22
N ASN A 24 -32.53 35.58 23.61
CA ASN A 24 -33.73 35.52 24.43
C ASN A 24 -34.98 35.40 23.56
N PHE A 25 -35.80 34.37 23.75
CA PHE A 25 -37.00 34.12 22.96
C PHE A 25 -38.27 34.11 23.81
N CYS A 26 -39.39 34.51 23.21
CA CYS A 26 -40.71 34.18 23.75
C CYS A 26 -41.01 32.69 23.50
N ARG A 27 -42.02 32.13 24.16
CA ARG A 27 -42.31 30.69 24.07
C ARG A 27 -42.56 30.20 22.64
N GLU A 28 -43.30 30.97 21.84
CA GLU A 28 -43.62 30.60 20.45
C GLU A 28 -42.38 30.65 19.55
N HIS A 29 -41.61 31.74 19.60
CA HIS A 29 -40.39 31.85 18.79
C HIS A 29 -39.29 30.87 19.23
N MET A 30 -39.30 30.40 20.48
CA MET A 30 -38.39 29.32 20.90
C MET A 30 -38.76 28.00 20.22
N ILE A 31 -40.05 27.67 20.12
CA ILE A 31 -40.52 26.46 19.43
C ILE A 31 -40.20 26.54 17.94
N GLU A 32 -40.46 27.69 17.30
CA GLU A 32 -40.12 27.90 15.88
C GLU A 32 -38.60 27.82 15.64
N HIS A 33 -37.81 28.41 16.53
CA HIS A 33 -36.35 28.31 16.50
C HIS A 33 -35.89 26.86 16.60
N ASP A 34 -36.43 26.07 17.54
CA ASP A 34 -36.06 24.67 17.73
C ASP A 34 -36.51 23.81 16.53
N LEU A 35 -37.68 24.07 15.96
CA LEU A 35 -38.14 23.42 14.73
C LEU A 35 -37.24 23.77 13.53
N SER A 36 -36.83 25.03 13.41
CA SER A 36 -35.94 25.50 12.35
C SER A 36 -34.51 24.96 12.47
N LEU A 37 -34.05 24.64 13.68
CA LEU A 37 -32.78 23.96 13.88
C LEU A 37 -32.89 22.48 13.52
N ASN A 38 -33.95 21.80 13.98
CA ASN A 38 -34.15 20.38 13.70
C ASN A 38 -34.41 20.11 12.21
N SER A 39 -35.06 21.04 11.50
CA SER A 39 -35.33 20.89 10.07
C SER A 39 -34.05 20.87 9.22
N GLN A 40 -32.94 21.44 9.71
CA GLN A 40 -31.64 21.43 9.03
C GLN A 40 -30.96 20.05 9.06
N LEU A 41 -31.38 19.15 9.95
CA LEU A 41 -30.79 17.80 10.04
C LEU A 41 -31.15 16.93 8.84
N ASN A 42 -32.34 17.12 8.25
CA ASN A 42 -32.80 16.32 7.12
C ASN A 42 -31.92 16.54 5.87
N PRO A 43 -31.68 17.78 5.40
CA PRO A 43 -30.75 18.02 4.29
C PRO A 43 -29.34 17.47 4.53
N LEU A 44 -28.81 17.60 5.76
CA LEU A 44 -27.48 17.06 6.10
C LEU A 44 -27.44 15.54 6.04
N SER A 45 -28.51 14.87 6.48
CA SER A 45 -28.66 13.42 6.36
C SER A 45 -28.69 13.00 4.88
N ASP A 46 -29.40 13.75 4.04
CA ASP A 46 -29.47 13.48 2.60
C ASP A 46 -28.10 13.65 1.93
N GLU A 47 -27.34 14.68 2.31
CA GLU A 47 -25.95 14.89 1.84
C GLU A 47 -25.02 13.75 2.26
N ILE A 48 -25.09 13.31 3.52
CA ILE A 48 -24.29 12.18 4.03
C ILE A 48 -24.64 10.91 3.25
N ASN A 49 -25.91 10.65 3.00
CA ASN A 49 -26.37 9.51 2.21
C ASN A 49 -25.87 9.59 0.76
N ALA A 50 -25.95 10.77 0.13
CA ALA A 50 -25.45 10.99 -1.22
C ALA A 50 -23.93 10.76 -1.32
N LEU A 51 -23.16 11.23 -0.33
CA LEU A 51 -21.72 10.96 -0.24
C LEU A 51 -21.43 9.47 -0.03
N GLY A 52 -22.22 8.79 0.79
CA GLY A 52 -22.11 7.34 1.02
C GLY A 52 -22.38 6.53 -0.26
N GLU A 53 -23.42 6.87 -1.01
CA GLU A 53 -23.71 6.22 -2.31
C GLU A 53 -22.64 6.53 -3.35
N ARG A 54 -22.09 7.76 -3.34
CA ARG A 54 -20.95 8.11 -4.19
C ARG A 54 -19.70 7.32 -3.85
N LEU A 55 -19.42 7.08 -2.57
CA LEU A 55 -18.29 6.24 -2.13
C LEU A 55 -18.47 4.79 -2.62
N LYS A 56 -19.68 4.24 -2.54
CA LYS A 56 -20.00 2.90 -3.06
C LYS A 56 -19.88 2.80 -4.59
N SER A 57 -20.14 3.89 -5.31
CA SER A 57 -20.04 3.92 -6.77
C SER A 57 -18.62 4.16 -7.29
N ILE A 58 -17.64 4.45 -6.41
CA ILE A 58 -16.23 4.46 -6.80
C ILE A 58 -15.86 3.05 -7.25
N ASN A 59 -15.60 2.92 -8.55
CA ASN A 59 -15.31 1.64 -9.17
C ASN A 59 -13.87 1.20 -8.88
N LEU A 60 -13.70 0.53 -7.75
CA LEU A 60 -12.43 -0.09 -7.34
C LEU A 60 -12.00 -1.20 -8.31
N GLU A 61 -12.94 -1.91 -8.93
CA GLU A 61 -12.63 -2.98 -9.87
C GLU A 61 -11.92 -2.45 -11.12
N ASN A 62 -12.32 -1.29 -11.64
CA ASN A 62 -11.64 -0.64 -12.76
C ASN A 62 -10.21 -0.20 -12.37
N ALA A 63 -10.03 0.37 -11.18
CA ALA A 63 -8.72 0.81 -10.70
C ALA A 63 -7.75 -0.38 -10.48
N ILE A 64 -8.26 -1.50 -10.00
CA ILE A 64 -7.49 -2.75 -9.84
C ILE A 64 -7.26 -3.43 -11.20
N GLY A 65 -8.23 -3.33 -12.12
CA GLY A 65 -8.19 -3.91 -13.46
C GLY A 65 -6.96 -3.47 -14.26
N ASP A 66 -6.67 -2.17 -14.28
CA ASP A 66 -5.49 -1.62 -14.98
C ASP A 66 -4.17 -2.15 -14.41
N SER A 67 -4.11 -2.36 -13.09
CA SER A 67 -2.94 -2.91 -12.41
C SER A 67 -2.76 -4.40 -12.73
N HIS A 68 -3.86 -5.16 -12.75
CA HIS A 68 -3.86 -6.56 -13.18
C HIS A 68 -3.43 -6.73 -14.64
N GLU A 69 -3.89 -5.86 -15.55
CA GLU A 69 -3.46 -5.86 -16.96
C GLU A 69 -1.94 -5.67 -17.09
N LYS A 70 -1.36 -4.72 -16.33
CA LYS A 70 0.10 -4.51 -16.31
C LYS A 70 0.86 -5.75 -15.84
N LEU A 71 0.39 -6.40 -14.77
CA LEU A 71 1.00 -7.63 -14.25
C LEU A 71 0.88 -8.80 -15.24
N LYS A 72 -0.27 -8.94 -15.91
CA LYS A 72 -0.45 -9.93 -16.97
C LYS A 72 0.51 -9.70 -18.13
N LYS A 73 0.65 -8.45 -18.57
CA LYS A 73 1.58 -8.10 -19.64
C LYS A 73 3.02 -8.41 -19.26
N TRP A 74 3.45 -8.00 -18.05
CA TRP A 74 4.78 -8.34 -17.53
C TRP A 74 5.04 -9.84 -17.54
N ARG A 75 4.07 -10.65 -17.09
CA ARG A 75 4.17 -12.11 -17.11
C ARG A 75 4.40 -12.67 -18.52
N VAL A 76 3.63 -12.18 -19.51
CA VAL A 76 3.76 -12.61 -20.91
C VAL A 76 5.13 -12.22 -21.47
N ASP A 77 5.59 -11.00 -21.21
CA ASP A 77 6.88 -10.49 -21.68
C ASP A 77 8.06 -11.29 -21.08
N CYS A 78 7.96 -11.67 -19.79
CA CYS A 78 8.95 -12.52 -19.14
C CYS A 78 9.04 -13.92 -19.78
N TYR A 79 7.91 -14.58 -20.04
CA TYR A 79 7.93 -15.89 -20.69
C TYR A 79 8.55 -15.82 -22.08
N LYS A 80 8.19 -14.81 -22.87
CA LYS A 80 8.80 -14.60 -24.18
C LYS A 80 10.32 -14.44 -24.08
N THR A 81 10.80 -13.68 -23.11
CA THR A 81 12.24 -13.49 -22.90
C THR A 81 12.95 -14.79 -22.54
N ILE A 82 12.31 -15.65 -21.73
CA ILE A 82 12.84 -16.97 -21.38
C ILE A 82 12.89 -17.88 -22.62
N ASP A 83 11.84 -17.88 -23.43
CA ASP A 83 11.77 -18.67 -24.66
C ASP A 83 12.83 -18.23 -25.68
N ASP A 84 13.00 -16.92 -25.87
CA ASP A 84 14.02 -16.36 -26.76
C ASP A 84 15.44 -16.75 -26.29
N LEU A 85 15.70 -16.72 -24.98
CA LEU A 85 16.98 -17.15 -24.41
C LEU A 85 17.21 -18.65 -24.62
N PHE A 86 16.17 -19.47 -24.42
CA PHE A 86 16.24 -20.91 -24.63
C PHE A 86 16.60 -21.23 -26.09
N GLU A 87 15.89 -20.63 -27.05
CA GLU A 87 16.12 -20.83 -28.48
C GLU A 87 17.54 -20.40 -28.88
N GLN A 88 18.00 -19.26 -28.38
CA GLN A 88 19.39 -18.81 -28.60
C GLN A 88 20.40 -19.85 -28.09
N LYS A 89 20.18 -20.44 -26.91
CA LYS A 89 21.10 -21.43 -26.34
C LYS A 89 21.09 -22.75 -27.11
N CYS A 90 19.94 -23.16 -27.65
CA CYS A 90 19.85 -24.30 -28.56
C CYS A 90 20.67 -24.05 -29.83
N GLN A 91 20.53 -22.89 -30.46
CA GLN A 91 21.31 -22.53 -31.65
C GLN A 91 22.81 -22.43 -31.37
N GLU A 92 23.21 -21.91 -30.21
CA GLU A 92 24.61 -21.88 -29.77
C GLU A 92 25.19 -23.30 -29.62
N LEU A 93 24.41 -24.21 -29.04
CA LEU A 93 24.78 -25.62 -28.90
C LEU A 93 24.94 -26.28 -30.26
N ASP A 94 23.95 -26.17 -31.14
CA ASP A 94 23.98 -26.74 -32.49
C ASP A 94 25.19 -26.24 -33.28
N ARG A 95 25.48 -24.93 -33.21
CA ARG A 95 26.66 -24.35 -33.85
C ARG A 95 27.96 -24.91 -33.29
N CYS A 96 28.03 -25.15 -31.98
CA CYS A 96 29.19 -25.75 -31.33
C CYS A 96 29.41 -27.18 -31.82
N ILE A 97 28.33 -27.98 -31.92
CA ILE A 97 28.35 -29.34 -32.44
C ILE A 97 28.80 -29.35 -33.90
N ALA A 98 28.16 -28.54 -34.74
CA ALA A 98 28.48 -28.44 -36.17
C ALA A 98 29.95 -28.08 -36.41
N LYS A 99 30.49 -27.11 -35.65
CA LYS A 99 31.91 -26.72 -35.76
C LYS A 99 32.87 -27.85 -35.37
N LYS A 100 32.51 -28.69 -34.39
CA LYS A 100 33.32 -29.88 -34.04
C LYS A 100 33.26 -30.92 -35.16
N MET A 101 32.09 -31.16 -35.74
CA MET A 101 31.91 -32.11 -36.84
C MET A 101 32.66 -31.69 -38.10
N GLU A 102 32.61 -30.40 -38.46
CA GLU A 102 33.30 -29.87 -39.63
C GLU A 102 34.82 -30.13 -39.55
N LYS A 103 35.44 -29.88 -38.39
CA LYS A 103 36.86 -30.18 -38.18
C LYS A 103 37.22 -31.65 -38.39
N GLN A 104 36.31 -32.57 -38.05
CA GLN A 104 36.53 -33.99 -38.31
C GLN A 104 36.38 -34.31 -39.80
N HIS A 105 35.41 -33.68 -40.46
CA HIS A 105 35.21 -33.83 -41.89
C HIS A 105 36.42 -33.36 -42.69
N GLU A 106 36.99 -32.20 -42.35
CA GLU A 106 38.22 -31.66 -42.94
C GLU A 106 39.39 -32.66 -42.82
N LYS A 107 39.60 -33.22 -41.61
CA LYS A 107 40.66 -34.21 -41.39
C LYS A 107 40.47 -35.48 -42.23
N ILE A 108 39.24 -36.00 -42.30
CA ILE A 108 38.91 -37.16 -43.15
C ILE A 108 39.20 -36.84 -44.62
N SER A 109 38.82 -35.65 -45.07
CA SER A 109 39.09 -35.18 -46.44
C SER A 109 40.59 -35.14 -46.74
N CYS A 110 41.41 -34.56 -45.85
CA CYS A 110 42.87 -34.55 -46.00
C CYS A 110 43.47 -35.96 -46.10
N ILE A 111 43.00 -36.90 -45.27
CA ILE A 111 43.45 -38.30 -45.31
C ILE A 111 43.09 -38.94 -46.65
N ARG A 112 41.87 -38.69 -47.16
CA ARG A 112 41.42 -39.21 -48.47
C ARG A 112 42.28 -38.68 -49.62
N VAL A 113 42.57 -37.38 -49.64
CA VAL A 113 43.43 -36.78 -50.68
C VAL A 113 44.81 -37.43 -50.68
N LYS A 114 45.44 -37.53 -49.50
CA LYS A 114 46.77 -38.16 -49.36
C LYS A 114 46.77 -39.65 -49.78
N MET A 115 45.68 -40.36 -49.50
CA MET A 115 45.50 -41.74 -49.95
C MET A 115 45.41 -41.82 -51.48
N SER A 116 44.66 -40.92 -52.12
CA SER A 116 44.53 -40.85 -53.57
C SER A 116 45.85 -40.52 -54.27
N GLU A 117 46.64 -39.59 -53.72
CA GLU A 117 47.98 -39.24 -54.22
C GLU A 117 48.90 -40.48 -54.22
N LEU A 118 49.00 -41.19 -53.10
CA LEU A 118 49.83 -42.39 -52.98
C LEU A 118 49.39 -43.53 -53.92
N ILE A 119 48.08 -43.67 -54.18
CA ILE A 119 47.56 -44.65 -55.14
C ILE A 119 47.94 -44.26 -56.57
N GLN A 120 47.83 -42.97 -56.90
CA GLN A 120 48.10 -42.46 -58.24
C GLN A 120 49.59 -42.53 -58.59
N GLU A 121 50.46 -42.22 -57.63
CA GLU A 121 51.92 -42.24 -57.80
C GLU A 121 52.50 -43.66 -57.77
N GLN A 122 51.79 -44.64 -57.19
CA GLN A 122 52.26 -46.04 -57.01
C GLN A 122 53.59 -46.19 -56.24
N GLU A 123 54.09 -45.14 -55.61
CA GLU A 123 55.37 -45.09 -54.88
C GLU A 123 55.19 -45.04 -53.35
N ALA A 124 54.13 -45.67 -52.83
CA ALA A 124 53.89 -45.68 -51.39
C ALA A 124 55.01 -46.40 -50.62
N THR A 125 55.68 -45.68 -49.70
CA THR A 125 56.68 -46.30 -48.83
C THR A 125 56.03 -46.96 -47.62
N HIS A 126 56.73 -47.91 -46.97
CA HIS A 126 56.30 -48.47 -45.70
C HIS A 126 56.03 -47.39 -44.63
N LYS A 127 56.81 -46.31 -44.65
CA LYS A 127 56.65 -45.17 -43.72
C LYS A 127 55.35 -44.40 -43.97
N ASP A 128 54.94 -44.25 -45.22
CA ASP A 128 53.68 -43.58 -45.58
C ASP A 128 52.47 -44.39 -45.13
N ILE A 129 52.52 -45.72 -45.34
CA ILE A 129 51.49 -46.65 -44.88
C ILE A 129 51.38 -46.64 -43.35
N ASP A 130 52.52 -46.68 -42.65
CA ASP A 130 52.53 -46.66 -41.17
C ASP A 130 52.02 -45.32 -40.61
N SER A 131 52.38 -44.20 -41.25
CA SER A 131 51.84 -42.88 -40.91
C SER A 131 50.33 -42.82 -41.12
N LEU A 132 49.81 -43.31 -42.25
CA LEU A 132 48.37 -43.37 -42.52
C LEU A 132 47.63 -44.25 -41.51
N LYS A 133 48.16 -45.43 -41.18
CA LYS A 133 47.61 -46.33 -40.15
C LYS A 133 47.59 -45.69 -38.76
N SER A 134 48.61 -44.89 -38.42
CA SER A 134 48.62 -44.13 -37.16
C SER A 134 47.51 -43.10 -37.15
N THR A 135 47.42 -42.27 -38.20
CA THR A 135 46.41 -41.21 -38.30
C THR A 135 44.98 -41.77 -38.31
N LEU A 136 44.74 -42.91 -38.96
CA LEU A 136 43.45 -43.61 -38.95
C LEU A 136 43.05 -44.05 -37.54
N ARG A 137 43.98 -44.65 -36.78
CA ARG A 137 43.73 -45.06 -35.38
C ARG A 137 43.46 -43.87 -34.46
N ASP A 138 44.13 -42.75 -34.69
CA ASP A 138 43.89 -41.52 -33.93
C ASP A 138 42.52 -40.92 -34.27
N LEU A 139 42.13 -40.92 -35.55
CA LEU A 139 40.80 -40.49 -36.00
C LEU A 139 39.69 -41.35 -35.37
N GLU A 140 39.84 -42.67 -35.42
CA GLU A 140 38.88 -43.63 -34.85
C GLU A 140 38.71 -43.39 -33.33
N ARG A 141 39.82 -43.15 -32.61
CA ARG A 141 39.79 -42.81 -31.18
C ARG A 141 39.05 -41.50 -30.92
N GLU A 142 39.28 -40.46 -31.72
CA GLU A 142 38.58 -39.19 -31.57
C GLU A 142 37.09 -39.31 -31.92
N MET A 143 36.71 -40.13 -32.92
CA MET A 143 35.32 -40.43 -33.24
C MET A 143 34.61 -41.16 -32.09
N SER A 144 35.23 -42.21 -31.52
CA SER A 144 34.67 -42.90 -30.36
C SER A 144 34.52 -41.98 -29.15
N LYS A 145 35.45 -41.04 -28.94
CA LYS A 145 35.30 -40.02 -27.88
C LYS A 145 34.08 -39.14 -28.15
N ILE A 146 33.85 -38.71 -29.39
CA ILE A 146 32.71 -37.87 -29.74
C ILE A 146 31.39 -38.63 -29.53
N GLU A 147 31.30 -39.88 -29.98
CA GLU A 147 30.12 -40.74 -29.79
C GLU A 147 29.80 -40.98 -28.31
N GLN A 148 30.83 -41.05 -27.46
CA GLN A 148 30.69 -41.25 -26.02
C GLN A 148 30.52 -39.95 -25.23
N THR A 149 30.77 -38.79 -25.82
CA THR A 149 30.68 -37.50 -25.13
C THR A 149 29.26 -36.97 -25.21
N SER A 150 28.52 -37.02 -24.11
CA SER A 150 27.36 -36.16 -23.92
C SER A 150 27.83 -34.72 -23.64
N PHE A 151 27.24 -33.74 -24.34
CA PHE A 151 27.54 -32.34 -24.06
C PHE A 151 27.01 -32.00 -22.67
N GLN A 152 27.91 -31.67 -21.74
CA GLN A 152 27.52 -31.22 -20.42
C GLN A 152 27.04 -29.77 -20.50
N ILE A 153 25.76 -29.55 -20.17
CA ILE A 153 25.16 -28.23 -20.06
C ILE A 153 24.97 -27.95 -18.57
N GLU A 154 25.63 -26.90 -18.07
CA GLU A 154 25.40 -26.39 -16.73
C GLU A 154 24.27 -25.35 -16.79
N ILE A 155 23.14 -25.63 -16.14
CA ILE A 155 22.01 -24.71 -16.04
C ILE A 155 21.94 -24.21 -14.60
N LYS A 156 22.05 -22.89 -14.42
CA LYS A 156 21.87 -22.24 -13.13
C LYS A 156 20.40 -21.89 -12.92
N SER A 157 19.97 -21.90 -11.66
CA SER A 157 18.58 -21.56 -11.30
C SER A 157 18.31 -20.07 -11.59
N LEU A 158 17.11 -19.80 -12.12
CA LEU A 158 16.61 -18.44 -12.27
C LEU A 158 16.13 -17.92 -10.91
N ILE A 159 16.77 -16.87 -10.42
CA ILE A 159 16.37 -16.19 -9.17
C ILE A 159 15.54 -14.97 -9.56
N ILE A 160 14.28 -14.96 -9.11
CA ILE A 160 13.38 -13.81 -9.24
C ILE A 160 13.48 -13.04 -7.93
N ASP A 161 13.96 -11.79 -8.00
CA ASP A 161 14.03 -10.89 -6.85
C ASP A 161 12.62 -10.42 -6.46
N ASP A 162 12.29 -10.47 -5.17
CA ASP A 162 11.03 -9.95 -4.65
C ASP A 162 10.90 -8.44 -4.88
N SER A 163 12.01 -7.72 -5.11
CA SER A 163 12.00 -6.31 -5.49
C SER A 163 11.64 -6.04 -6.97
N LEU A 164 11.35 -7.06 -7.78
CA LEU A 164 10.99 -6.86 -9.19
C LEU A 164 9.63 -6.21 -9.38
N ILE A 165 8.70 -6.44 -8.44
CA ILE A 165 7.36 -5.87 -8.48
C ILE A 165 7.10 -5.15 -7.16
N HIS A 166 7.09 -3.82 -7.23
CA HIS A 166 6.69 -2.99 -6.10
C HIS A 166 5.21 -2.62 -6.24
N ILE A 167 4.40 -3.14 -5.32
CA ILE A 167 3.05 -2.66 -5.10
C ILE A 167 3.18 -1.58 -4.03
N GLU A 168 3.23 -0.33 -4.47
CA GLU A 168 3.36 0.81 -3.58
C GLU A 168 2.00 1.10 -2.91
N ASP A 169 1.99 1.07 -1.59
CA ASP A 169 0.83 1.41 -0.76
C ASP A 169 0.70 2.94 -0.53
N SER A 170 1.51 3.72 -1.26
CA SER A 170 1.79 5.13 -1.03
C SER A 170 0.56 6.04 -1.19
N ASP A 171 -0.51 5.56 -1.82
CA ASP A 171 -1.77 6.30 -1.99
C ASP A 171 -2.92 5.83 -1.08
N ILE A 172 -2.74 4.85 -0.16
CA ILE A 172 -3.79 4.50 0.82
C ILE A 172 -4.14 5.70 1.71
N ASN A 173 -3.16 6.57 2.00
CA ASN A 173 -3.39 7.81 2.74
C ASN A 173 -4.23 8.85 1.97
N ARG A 174 -4.52 8.67 0.65
CA ARG A 174 -5.50 9.52 -0.06
C ARG A 174 -6.95 9.16 0.25
N PHE A 175 -7.21 7.94 0.72
CA PHE A 175 -8.54 7.44 1.04
C PHE A 175 -8.77 7.31 2.54
N ASP A 176 -8.03 8.08 3.35
CA ASP A 176 -8.17 8.05 4.79
C ASP A 176 -9.05 9.19 5.32
N LEU A 177 -10.25 8.80 5.77
CA LEU A 177 -11.21 9.70 6.41
C LEU A 177 -10.86 10.00 7.87
N SER A 178 -9.82 9.38 8.45
CA SER A 178 -9.35 9.67 9.82
C SER A 178 -8.85 11.10 9.99
N SER A 179 -8.49 11.77 8.88
CA SER A 179 -8.10 13.18 8.83
C SER A 179 -9.27 14.15 9.04
N ILE A 180 -10.52 13.68 8.96
CA ILE A 180 -11.71 14.51 9.20
C ILE A 180 -11.77 14.84 10.70
N SER A 181 -11.90 16.13 11.01
CA SER A 181 -12.04 16.59 12.39
C SER A 181 -13.25 15.91 13.06
N PRO A 182 -13.10 15.39 14.28
CA PRO A 182 -14.20 14.72 14.95
C PRO A 182 -15.35 15.69 15.17
N LEU A 183 -16.58 15.21 14.92
CA LEU A 183 -17.82 15.98 15.13
C LEU A 183 -18.05 16.34 16.60
N TYR A 184 -17.41 15.60 17.50
CA TYR A 184 -17.50 15.80 18.95
C TYR A 184 -16.13 16.20 19.49
N LYS A 185 -16.15 17.14 20.45
CA LYS A 185 -14.97 17.43 21.27
C LYS A 185 -14.96 16.49 22.45
N THR A 186 -13.79 15.98 22.79
CA THR A 186 -13.57 15.19 24.01
C THR A 186 -12.53 15.86 24.88
N ILE A 187 -12.65 15.67 26.18
CA ILE A 187 -11.55 15.87 27.11
C ILE A 187 -11.04 14.49 27.46
N ASN A 188 -9.77 14.24 27.14
CA ASN A 188 -9.13 12.99 27.51
C ASN A 188 -9.00 12.90 29.03
N TYR A 189 -9.24 11.70 29.51
CA TYR A 189 -9.38 11.44 30.92
C TYR A 189 -8.56 10.21 31.29
N THR A 190 -7.59 10.37 32.19
CA THR A 190 -6.81 9.24 32.70
C THR A 190 -7.66 8.51 33.74
N ARG A 191 -7.68 7.18 33.65
CA ARG A 191 -8.57 6.27 34.40
C ARG A 191 -8.49 6.38 35.93
N GLU A 192 -7.48 7.08 36.45
CA GLU A 192 -7.21 7.26 37.88
C GLU A 192 -7.94 8.46 38.49
N ASN A 193 -8.52 9.33 37.66
CA ASN A 193 -9.27 10.49 38.11
C ASN A 193 -10.76 10.15 38.30
N TRP A 194 -11.50 10.90 39.14
CA TRP A 194 -12.96 10.80 39.28
C TRP A 194 -13.76 11.81 38.43
N ALA A 195 -14.85 11.32 37.81
CA ALA A 195 -15.82 11.93 36.88
C ALA A 195 -16.13 13.44 37.11
N PRO A 196 -16.75 14.19 36.15
CA PRO A 196 -17.09 15.60 36.36
C PRO A 196 -17.72 15.84 37.74
N LEU A 197 -17.09 16.72 38.52
CA LEU A 197 -17.38 16.88 39.94
C LEU A 197 -18.63 17.72 40.15
N ALA A 198 -18.68 18.87 39.46
CA ALA A 198 -19.79 19.81 39.54
C ALA A 198 -20.00 20.44 38.17
N CYS A 199 -21.23 20.84 37.85
CA CYS A 199 -21.50 21.67 36.70
C CYS A 199 -22.45 22.81 37.08
N ASN A 200 -22.37 23.88 36.30
CA ASN A 200 -23.45 24.85 36.21
C ASN A 200 -23.79 25.07 34.73
N ASN A 201 -24.66 26.03 34.45
CA ASN A 201 -25.11 26.29 33.07
C ASN A 201 -23.98 26.76 32.13
N ARG A 202 -22.82 27.17 32.64
CA ARG A 202 -21.72 27.78 31.86
C ARG A 202 -20.42 26.99 31.91
N TYR A 203 -20.16 26.28 33.00
CA TYR A 203 -18.89 25.65 33.28
C TYR A 203 -19.07 24.26 33.86
N LEU A 204 -18.10 23.41 33.54
CA LEU A 204 -17.92 22.09 34.09
C LEU A 204 -16.65 22.10 34.94
N LEU A 205 -16.74 21.63 36.18
CA LEU A 205 -15.60 21.48 37.06
C LEU A 205 -15.16 20.03 37.07
N ILE A 206 -13.94 19.77 36.63
CA ILE A 206 -13.38 18.42 36.53
C ILE A 206 -12.12 18.33 37.39
N HIS A 207 -11.89 17.16 37.97
CA HIS A 207 -10.62 16.83 38.61
C HIS A 207 -9.73 16.10 37.60
N GLN A 208 -8.54 16.66 37.35
CA GLN A 208 -7.46 16.07 36.58
C GLN A 208 -6.21 16.15 37.44
N GLU A 209 -5.95 15.11 38.25
CA GLU A 209 -4.88 15.10 39.24
C GLU A 209 -3.55 15.63 38.65
N PRO A 210 -2.88 16.56 39.34
CA PRO A 210 -3.17 17.10 40.68
C PRO A 210 -4.04 18.36 40.68
N ASN A 211 -4.80 18.62 39.62
CA ASN A 211 -5.48 19.90 39.41
C ASN A 211 -7.00 19.79 39.38
N LEU A 212 -7.61 20.87 39.85
CA LEU A 212 -9.02 21.15 39.67
C LEU A 212 -9.18 22.13 38.50
N CYS A 213 -9.80 21.67 37.41
CA CYS A 213 -9.91 22.39 36.15
C CYS A 213 -11.35 22.86 35.93
N LEU A 214 -11.50 24.15 35.68
CA LEU A 214 -12.75 24.74 35.22
C LEU A 214 -12.76 24.75 33.70
N VAL A 215 -13.79 24.15 33.13
CA VAL A 215 -13.93 23.89 31.70
C VAL A 215 -15.15 24.65 31.19
N ASP A 216 -15.03 25.30 30.04
CA ASP A 216 -16.14 25.99 29.39
C ASP A 216 -17.00 25.04 28.54
N ARG A 217 -18.03 25.58 27.90
CA ARG A 217 -18.92 24.82 26.99
C ARG A 217 -18.22 24.27 25.75
N ASN A 218 -17.06 24.81 25.40
CA ASN A 218 -16.24 24.34 24.29
C ASN A 218 -15.25 23.25 24.71
N LEU A 219 -15.36 22.75 25.94
CA LEU A 219 -14.44 21.79 26.54
C LEU A 219 -12.99 22.34 26.64
N THR A 220 -12.85 23.66 26.76
CA THR A 220 -11.56 24.33 26.96
C THR A 220 -11.35 24.61 28.44
N ILE A 221 -10.16 24.30 28.96
CA ILE A 221 -9.79 24.62 30.33
C ILE A 221 -9.57 26.13 30.41
N ILE A 222 -10.43 26.83 31.15
CA ILE A 222 -10.36 28.29 31.34
C ILE A 222 -9.65 28.68 32.63
N LYS A 223 -9.59 27.78 33.61
CA LYS A 223 -8.88 27.99 34.86
C LYS A 223 -8.46 26.66 35.47
N GLN A 224 -7.28 26.65 36.08
CA GLN A 224 -6.69 25.46 36.67
C GLN A 224 -6.02 25.83 37.98
N ASN A 225 -6.37 25.14 39.05
CA ASN A 225 -5.77 25.31 40.37
C ASN A 225 -5.24 23.96 40.87
N SER A 226 -4.05 23.96 41.48
CA SER A 226 -3.52 22.75 42.12
C SER A 226 -4.38 22.39 43.33
N TRP A 227 -4.76 21.11 43.40
CA TRP A 227 -5.53 20.54 44.48
C TRP A 227 -4.66 19.61 45.33
N ILE A 228 -4.28 20.11 46.51
CA ILE A 228 -3.39 19.41 47.46
C ILE A 228 -4.15 18.84 48.66
N TYR A 229 -5.47 18.97 48.69
CA TYR A 229 -6.30 18.69 49.87
C TYR A 229 -6.86 17.26 49.89
N GLY A 230 -6.28 16.33 49.12
CA GLY A 230 -6.67 14.92 49.06
C GLY A 230 -7.82 14.65 48.08
N THR A 231 -8.51 13.52 48.25
CA THR A 231 -9.56 13.07 47.32
C THR A 231 -10.83 13.92 47.41
N ILE A 232 -11.42 14.25 46.26
CA ILE A 232 -12.67 15.02 46.17
C ILE A 232 -13.85 14.05 45.99
N TYR A 233 -14.91 14.24 46.78
CA TYR A 233 -16.15 13.48 46.69
C TYR A 233 -17.36 14.44 46.64
N ASP A 234 -18.36 14.11 45.81
CA ASP A 234 -19.71 14.70 45.80
C ASP A 234 -19.79 16.23 45.89
N MET A 235 -18.97 16.92 45.08
CA MET A 235 -18.89 18.37 45.14
C MET A 235 -20.06 19.03 44.39
N CYS A 236 -20.90 19.76 45.11
CA CYS A 236 -21.97 20.56 44.50
C CYS A 236 -21.49 21.95 44.10
N TRP A 237 -22.01 22.47 42.99
CA TRP A 237 -21.77 23.87 42.61
C TRP A 237 -22.32 24.82 43.69
N SER A 238 -21.49 25.70 44.24
CA SER A 238 -21.85 26.59 45.35
C SER A 238 -21.39 28.03 45.11
N SER A 239 -21.86 28.98 45.93
CA SER A 239 -21.40 30.38 45.88
C SER A 239 -19.90 30.53 46.13
N ALA A 240 -19.29 29.62 46.90
CA ALA A 240 -17.84 29.58 47.08
C ALA A 240 -17.12 29.18 45.78
N LEU A 241 -17.70 28.28 44.99
CA LEU A 241 -17.19 27.89 43.66
C LEU A 241 -17.48 28.93 42.56
N ASN A 242 -18.40 29.88 42.77
CA ASN A 242 -18.58 31.01 41.85
C ASN A 242 -17.39 31.99 41.89
N GLY A 243 -16.58 31.96 42.95
CA GLY A 243 -15.34 32.73 43.05
C GLY A 243 -14.13 32.02 42.43
N PHE A 244 -14.33 30.84 41.83
CA PHE A 244 -13.24 29.98 41.37
C PHE A 244 -12.37 30.59 40.30
#